data_AF-R9IRE3-F1
#
_entry.id   AF-R9IRE3-F1
#
_cell.length_a   1.000
_cell.length_b   1.000
_cell.length_c   1.000
_cell.angle_alpha   90.00
_cell.angle_beta   90.00
_cell.angle_gamma   90.00
#
_symmetry.space_group_name_H-M   'P 1'
#
loop_
_entity.id
_entity.type
_entity.pdbx_description
1 polymer ?
#
loop_
_entity_poly.entity_id
_entity_poly.type
_entity_poly.pdbx_seq_one_letter_code
_entity_poly.pdbx_strand_id
1 'polypeptide(L)'
;MNDITKFEKMVRDMFPIYGPYEKRFYTDLKQNIAEFCEYKEHIAFLDLQEKFGSPTDIIQDYLDNVDPDYLIRQLSRTKYIRFSCSFIVLGIIVVLTVWNITNYISYKTFQENLPAMEKTTIEYIN
;
A
#
# COMPACT_ATOMS: atom_id res chain seq x y z
N MET A 1 -8.81 -3.57 -23.99
CA MET A 1 -8.86 -4.08 -22.60
C MET A 1 -9.72 -5.33 -22.66
N ASN A 2 -9.22 -6.49 -22.24
CA ASN A 2 -9.96 -7.75 -22.31
C ASN A 2 -11.16 -7.69 -21.33
N ASP A 3 -12.35 -8.12 -21.75
CA ASP A 3 -13.55 -8.08 -20.91
C ASP A 3 -13.39 -8.90 -19.62
N ILE A 4 -12.58 -9.97 -19.69
CA ILE A 4 -12.18 -10.81 -18.54
C ILE A 4 -11.44 -9.97 -17.50
N THR A 5 -10.41 -9.22 -17.91
CA THR A 5 -9.60 -8.43 -16.97
C THR A 5 -10.37 -7.25 -16.40
N LYS A 6 -11.35 -6.72 -17.16
CA LYS A 6 -12.29 -5.71 -16.68
C LYS A 6 -13.20 -6.28 -15.59
N PHE A 7 -13.75 -7.47 -15.80
CA PHE A 7 -14.60 -8.17 -14.82
C PHE A 7 -13.85 -8.49 -13.53
N GLU A 8 -12.69 -9.14 -13.65
CA GLU A 8 -11.81 -9.45 -12.50
C GLU A 8 -11.49 -8.20 -11.67
N LYS A 9 -11.13 -7.10 -12.35
CA LYS A 9 -10.78 -5.85 -11.70
C LYS A 9 -11.98 -5.25 -10.95
N MET A 10 -13.18 -5.27 -11.55
CA MET A 10 -14.40 -4.78 -10.89
C MET A 10 -14.69 -5.55 -9.61
N VAL A 11 -14.62 -6.88 -9.64
CA VAL A 11 -14.81 -7.70 -8.44
C VAL A 11 -13.77 -7.35 -7.38
N ARG A 12 -12.49 -7.23 -7.77
CA ARG A 12 -11.40 -6.91 -6.85
C ARG A 12 -11.61 -5.56 -6.15
N ASP A 13 -12.00 -4.55 -6.89
CA ASP A 13 -12.11 -3.17 -6.41
C ASP A 13 -13.34 -2.98 -5.50
N MET A 14 -14.33 -3.87 -5.56
CA MET A 14 -15.51 -3.86 -4.70
C MET A 14 -15.26 -4.41 -3.29
N PHE A 15 -14.16 -5.15 -3.07
CA PHE A 15 -13.86 -5.66 -1.74
C PHE A 15 -13.50 -4.52 -0.77
N PRO A 16 -14.19 -4.41 0.39
CA PRO A 16 -13.83 -3.41 1.40
C PRO A 16 -12.49 -3.69 2.08
N ILE A 17 -12.04 -4.96 2.03
CA ILE A 17 -10.85 -5.47 2.69
C ILE A 17 -10.18 -6.48 1.76
N TYR A 18 -8.85 -6.55 1.75
CA TYR A 18 -8.11 -7.51 0.91
C TYR A 18 -7.18 -8.39 1.76
N GLY A 19 -7.80 -9.22 2.60
CA GLY A 19 -7.13 -10.15 3.50
C GLY A 19 -6.85 -11.51 2.90
N PRO A 20 -6.44 -12.48 3.74
CA PRO A 20 -6.13 -13.83 3.29
C PRO A 20 -7.35 -14.57 2.72
N TYR A 21 -8.55 -14.39 3.30
CA TYR A 21 -9.75 -15.07 2.84
C TYR A 21 -10.27 -14.45 1.53
N GLU A 22 -10.27 -13.12 1.42
CA GLU A 22 -10.66 -12.40 0.20
C GLU A 22 -9.69 -12.71 -0.93
N LYS A 23 -8.37 -12.79 -0.64
CA LYS A 23 -7.37 -13.23 -1.60
C LYS A 23 -7.64 -14.64 -2.11
N ARG A 24 -7.93 -15.57 -1.20
CA ARG A 24 -8.21 -16.97 -1.58
C ARG A 24 -9.44 -17.04 -2.46
N PHE A 25 -10.55 -16.44 -2.04
CA PHE A 25 -11.78 -16.37 -2.83
C PHE A 25 -11.54 -15.75 -4.21
N TYR A 26 -10.82 -14.63 -4.27
CA TYR A 26 -10.52 -13.95 -5.52
C TYR A 26 -9.63 -14.79 -6.45
N THR A 27 -8.65 -15.50 -5.90
CA THR A 27 -7.80 -16.43 -6.66
C THR A 27 -8.61 -17.61 -7.19
N ASP A 28 -9.46 -18.21 -6.37
CA ASP A 28 -10.33 -19.33 -6.76
C ASP A 28 -11.32 -18.88 -7.86
N LEU A 29 -11.94 -17.70 -7.71
CA LEU A 29 -12.80 -17.10 -8.73
C LEU A 29 -12.04 -16.89 -10.04
N LYS A 30 -10.85 -16.32 -9.97
CA LYS A 30 -10.01 -16.07 -11.15
C LYS A 30 -9.64 -17.36 -11.87
N GLN A 31 -9.32 -18.42 -11.13
CA GLN A 31 -9.05 -19.72 -11.71
C GLN A 31 -10.28 -20.27 -12.42
N ASN A 32 -11.46 -20.24 -11.78
CA ASN A 32 -12.71 -20.70 -12.38
C ASN A 32 -13.06 -19.92 -13.66
N ILE A 33 -12.82 -18.60 -13.67
CA ILE A 33 -12.99 -17.76 -14.87
C ILE A 33 -12.01 -18.21 -15.95
N ALA A 34 -10.72 -18.40 -15.62
CA ALA A 34 -9.73 -18.83 -16.59
C ALA A 34 -10.08 -20.19 -17.23
N GLU A 35 -10.51 -21.17 -16.44
CA GLU A 35 -10.96 -22.48 -16.91
C GLU A 35 -12.20 -22.38 -17.81
N PHE A 36 -13.16 -21.51 -17.49
CA PHE A 36 -14.31 -21.25 -18.36
C PHE A 36 -13.90 -20.58 -19.68
N CYS A 37 -12.86 -19.76 -19.64
CA CYS A 37 -12.40 -18.99 -20.78
C CYS A 37 -11.47 -19.77 -21.72
N GLU A 38 -10.86 -20.85 -21.25
CA GLU A 38 -9.83 -21.62 -21.97
C GLU A 38 -10.31 -22.12 -23.35
N TYR A 39 -11.59 -22.46 -23.46
CA TYR A 39 -12.18 -23.02 -24.69
C TYR A 39 -12.95 -22.00 -25.54
N LYS A 40 -12.98 -20.72 -25.15
CA LYS A 40 -13.74 -19.67 -25.85
C LYS A 40 -12.82 -18.64 -26.47
N GLU A 41 -12.84 -18.54 -27.80
CA GLU A 41 -12.01 -17.62 -28.58
C GLU A 41 -12.37 -16.14 -28.37
N HIS A 42 -13.64 -15.86 -28.09
CA HIS A 42 -14.12 -14.53 -27.70
C HIS A 42 -15.13 -14.64 -26.56
N ILE A 43 -14.96 -13.84 -25.52
CA ILE A 43 -15.82 -13.84 -24.33
C ILE A 43 -16.27 -12.41 -24.09
N ALA A 44 -17.58 -12.22 -24.17
CA ALA A 44 -18.17 -10.94 -23.84
C ALA A 44 -18.36 -10.83 -22.32
N PHE A 45 -18.37 -9.60 -21.83
CA PHE A 45 -18.67 -9.30 -20.43
C PHE A 45 -20.01 -9.90 -19.94
N LEU A 46 -21.02 -9.93 -20.82
CA LEU A 46 -22.34 -10.50 -20.51
C LEU A 46 -22.28 -12.01 -20.25
N ASP A 47 -21.46 -12.75 -21.01
CA ASP A 47 -21.28 -14.19 -20.83
C ASP A 47 -20.69 -14.51 -19.45
N LEU A 48 -19.80 -13.64 -18.95
CA LEU A 48 -19.22 -13.75 -17.61
C LEU A 48 -20.28 -13.48 -16.54
N GLN A 49 -21.11 -12.45 -16.72
CA GLN A 49 -22.19 -12.14 -15.78
C GLN A 49 -23.27 -13.23 -15.74
N GLU A 50 -23.61 -13.84 -16.88
CA GLU A 50 -24.57 -14.93 -16.92
C GLU A 50 -24.05 -16.17 -16.19
N LYS A 51 -22.76 -16.48 -16.34
CA LYS A 51 -22.16 -17.69 -15.74
C LYS A 51 -21.80 -17.54 -14.27
N PHE A 52 -21.21 -16.40 -13.88
CA PHE A 52 -20.65 -16.16 -12.54
C PHE A 52 -21.49 -15.21 -11.69
N GLY A 53 -22.46 -14.51 -12.28
CA GLY A 53 -23.20 -13.44 -11.63
C GLY A 53 -22.59 -12.06 -11.89
N SER A 54 -23.34 -11.00 -11.54
CA SER A 54 -22.79 -9.65 -11.56
C SER A 54 -21.66 -9.52 -10.54
N PRO A 55 -20.62 -8.70 -10.78
CA PRO A 55 -19.59 -8.43 -9.78
C PRO A 55 -20.17 -8.04 -8.41
N THR A 56 -21.29 -7.30 -8.39
CA THR A 56 -22.01 -6.94 -7.16
C THR A 56 -22.59 -8.16 -6.45
N ASP A 57 -23.25 -9.05 -7.20
CA ASP A 57 -23.92 -10.23 -6.64
C ASP A 57 -22.89 -11.20 -6.04
N ILE A 58 -21.75 -11.37 -6.72
CA ILE A 58 -20.63 -12.20 -6.25
C ILE A 58 -20.10 -11.69 -4.90
N ILE A 59 -19.93 -10.38 -4.78
CA ILE A 59 -19.43 -9.77 -3.54
C ILE A 59 -20.49 -9.84 -2.44
N GLN A 60 -21.76 -9.63 -2.79
CA GLN A 60 -22.86 -9.74 -1.83
C GLN A 60 -22.96 -11.15 -1.26
N ASP A 61 -22.98 -12.18 -2.12
CA ASP A 61 -22.99 -13.58 -1.70
C ASP A 61 -21.77 -13.91 -0.84
N TYR A 62 -20.58 -13.44 -1.22
CA TYR A 62 -19.39 -13.59 -0.38
C TYR A 62 -19.57 -12.96 1.01
N LEU A 63 -20.03 -11.71 1.08
CA LEU A 63 -20.19 -10.99 2.34
C LEU A 63 -21.30 -11.58 3.23
N ASP A 64 -22.36 -12.11 2.64
CA ASP A 64 -23.47 -12.76 3.35
C ASP A 64 -23.04 -14.11 3.98
N ASN A 65 -22.07 -14.80 3.37
CA ASN A 65 -21.56 -16.08 3.84
C ASN A 65 -20.33 -15.99 4.75
N VAL A 66 -19.69 -14.82 4.83
CA VAL A 66 -18.49 -14.60 5.65
C VAL A 66 -18.87 -14.24 7.07
N ASP A 67 -18.07 -14.73 8.02
CA ASP A 67 -18.22 -14.42 9.45
C ASP A 67 -18.15 -12.88 9.70
N PRO A 68 -19.21 -12.27 10.26
CA PRO A 68 -19.23 -10.86 10.61
C PRO A 68 -18.11 -10.45 11.57
N ASP A 69 -17.74 -11.32 12.52
CA ASP A 69 -16.71 -11.01 13.52
C ASP A 69 -15.32 -10.91 12.86
N TYR A 70 -15.07 -11.76 11.86
CA TYR A 70 -13.88 -11.68 11.02
C TYR A 70 -13.81 -10.35 10.28
N LEU A 71 -14.90 -9.95 9.61
CA LEU A 71 -14.98 -8.69 8.86
C LEU A 71 -14.72 -7.48 9.75
N ILE A 72 -15.40 -7.38 10.89
CA ILE A 72 -15.25 -6.28 11.86
C ILE A 72 -13.81 -6.21 12.38
N ARG A 73 -13.23 -7.36 12.74
CA ARG A 73 -11.85 -7.43 13.21
C ARG A 73 -10.87 -6.96 12.14
N GLN A 74 -11.10 -7.28 10.88
CA GLN A 74 -10.16 -6.89 9.83
C GLN A 74 -10.33 -5.44 9.37
N LEU A 75 -11.54 -4.90 9.39
CA LEU A 75 -11.80 -3.47 9.19
C LEU A 75 -11.09 -2.62 10.25
N SER A 76 -11.24 -2.99 11.52
CA SER A 76 -10.59 -2.29 12.63
C SER A 76 -9.06 -2.39 12.57
N ARG A 77 -8.50 -3.55 12.22
CA ARG A 77 -7.05 -3.71 11.98
C ARG A 77 -6.55 -2.82 10.85
N THR A 78 -7.28 -2.73 9.74
CA THR A 78 -6.89 -1.88 8.60
C THR A 78 -6.84 -0.41 8.98
N LYS A 79 -7.79 0.05 9.80
CA LYS A 79 -7.76 1.40 10.38
C LYS A 79 -6.52 1.62 11.24
N TYR A 80 -6.21 0.68 12.14
CA TYR A 80 -5.05 0.78 13.01
C TYR A 80 -3.73 0.83 12.22
N ILE A 81 -3.56 -0.05 11.22
CA ILE A 81 -2.37 -0.09 10.36
C ILE A 81 -2.18 1.24 9.62
N ARG A 82 -3.26 1.81 9.06
CA ARG A 82 -3.19 3.12 8.39
C ARG A 82 -2.68 4.21 9.32
N PHE A 83 -3.22 4.29 10.54
CA PHE A 83 -2.75 5.25 11.54
C PHE A 83 -1.27 5.00 11.90
N SER A 84 -0.87 3.76 12.17
CA SER A 84 0.51 3.42 12.49
C SER A 84 1.48 3.82 11.37
N CYS A 85 1.15 3.53 10.10
CA CYS A 85 1.97 3.96 8.97
C CYS A 85 2.10 5.49 8.88
N SER A 86 1.02 6.23 9.11
CA SER A 86 1.08 7.71 9.13
C SER A 86 2.02 8.23 10.23
N PHE A 87 1.99 7.65 11.43
CA PHE A 87 2.90 8.04 12.51
C PHE A 87 4.36 7.71 12.19
N ILE A 88 4.63 6.57 11.55
CA ILE A 88 5.99 6.18 11.12
C ILE A 88 6.53 7.17 10.10
N VAL A 89 5.74 7.54 9.08
CA VAL A 89 6.15 8.52 8.06
C VAL A 89 6.45 9.87 8.71
N LEU A 90 5.60 10.32 9.64
CA LEU A 90 5.82 11.56 10.37
C LEU A 90 7.11 11.50 11.21
N GLY A 91 7.38 10.37 11.87
CA GLY A 91 8.62 10.16 12.62
C GLY A 91 9.87 10.24 11.73
N ILE A 92 9.84 9.65 10.54
CA ILE A 92 10.94 9.72 9.56
C ILE A 92 11.20 11.17 9.16
N ILE A 93 10.15 11.93 8.87
CA ILE A 93 10.26 13.35 8.51
C ILE A 93 10.96 14.13 9.64
N VAL A 94 10.54 13.92 10.90
CA VAL A 94 11.17 14.59 12.05
C VAL A 94 12.65 14.24 12.14
N VAL A 95 13.04 12.97 12.01
CA VAL A 95 14.45 12.56 12.07
C VAL A 95 15.27 13.21 10.95
N LEU A 96 14.76 13.24 9.72
CA LEU A 96 15.42 13.89 8.59
C LEU A 96 15.59 15.39 8.80
N THR A 97 14.59 16.07 9.37
CA THR A 97 14.69 17.51 9.67
C THR A 97 15.75 17.79 10.73
N VAL A 98 15.81 17.00 11.80
CA VAL A 98 16.82 17.16 12.85
C VAL A 98 18.22 16.93 12.29
N TRP A 99 18.43 15.89 11.48
CA TRP A 99 19.73 15.64 10.87
C TRP A 99 20.16 16.78 9.95
N ASN A 100 19.25 17.31 9.12
CA ASN A 100 19.54 18.47 8.27
C ASN A 100 19.95 19.70 9.09
N ILE A 101 19.23 19.99 10.18
CA ILE A 101 19.56 21.11 11.08
C ILE A 101 20.95 20.92 11.69
N THR A 102 21.26 19.73 12.21
CA THR A 102 22.56 19.43 12.81
C THR A 102 23.70 19.58 11.79
N ASN A 103 23.51 19.09 10.57
CA ASN A 103 24.48 19.26 9.49
C ASN A 103 24.69 20.73 9.12
N TYR A 104 23.61 21.51 9.07
CA TYR A 104 23.67 22.94 8.80
C TYR A 104 24.43 23.71 9.89
N ILE A 105 24.14 23.42 11.17
CA ILE A 105 24.86 24.02 12.31
C ILE A 105 26.34 23.66 12.22
N SER A 106 26.65 22.39 12.00
CA SER A 106 28.03 21.91 11.89
C SER A 106 28.77 22.66 10.77
N TYR A 107 28.18 22.74 9.58
CA TYR A 107 28.75 23.49 8.46
C TYR A 107 29.06 24.95 8.80
N LYS A 108 28.13 25.64 9.46
CA LYS A 108 28.32 27.03 9.87
C LYS A 108 29.42 27.17 10.93
N THR A 109 29.44 26.29 11.92
CA THR A 109 30.49 26.25 12.95
C THR A 109 31.87 25.99 12.35
N PHE A 110 31.98 25.14 11.33
CA PHE A 110 33.26 24.96 10.62
C PHE A 110 33.70 26.26 9.93
N GLN A 111 32.80 26.97 9.25
CA GLN A 111 33.14 28.22 8.59
C GLN A 111 33.59 29.32 9.56
N GLU A 112 32.92 29.45 10.70
CA GLU A 112 33.26 30.45 11.72
C GLU A 112 34.60 30.14 12.41
N ASN A 113 34.96 28.87 12.56
CA ASN A 113 36.21 28.46 13.22
C ASN A 113 37.45 28.46 12.29
N LEU A 114 37.29 28.45 10.96
CA LEU A 114 38.40 28.54 10.00
C LEU A 114 39.42 29.67 10.31
N PRO A 115 39.01 30.94 10.50
CA PRO A 115 39.95 32.04 10.79
C PRO A 115 40.57 31.98 12.19
N ALA A 116 40.00 31.21 13.13
CA ALA A 116 40.54 31.04 14.48
C ALA A 116 41.70 30.02 14.50
N MET A 117 41.62 28.95 13.70
CA MET A 117 42.65 27.90 13.61
C MET A 117 43.93 28.38 12.89
N GLU A 118 43.79 29.30 11.93
CA GLU A 118 44.93 29.91 11.24
C GLU A 118 45.79 30.77 12.19
N LYS A 119 45.15 31.51 13.10
CA LYS A 119 45.84 32.41 14.04
C LYS A 119 46.64 31.66 15.12
N THR A 120 46.14 30.53 15.62
CA THR A 120 46.85 29.71 16.63
C THR A 120 48.08 28.99 16.07
N THR A 121 48.20 28.83 14.75
CA THR A 121 49.35 28.17 14.11
C THR A 121 50.58 29.09 13.98
N ILE A 122 50.43 30.41 14.17
CA ILE A 122 51.50 31.40 13.94
C ILE A 122 52.15 31.88 15.27
N GLU A 123 51.65 31.49 16.44
CA GLU A 123 52.32 31.75 17.72
C GLU A 123 53.42 30.71 17.99
N TYR A 124 54.55 30.85 17.29
CA TYR A 124 55.80 30.25 17.74
C TYR A 124 56.43 31.15 18.80
N ILE A 125 56.57 30.58 20.00
CA ILE A 125 57.19 31.15 21.19
C ILE A 125 58.65 31.51 20.84
N ASN A 126 58.98 32.80 20.90
CA ASN A 126 60.37 33.28 20.81
C ASN A 126 61.08 33.12 22.16
#